data_AF-A0AAD9WQ80-F1
#
_entry.id   AF-A0AAD9WQ80-F1
#
_cell.length_a   1.000
_cell.length_b   1.000
_cell.length_c   1.000
_cell.angle_alpha   90.00
_cell.angle_beta   90.00
_cell.angle_gamma   90.00
#
_symmetry.space_group_name_H-M   'P 1'
#
loop_
_entity.id
_entity.type
_entity.pdbx_description
1 polymer ?
#
loop_
_entity_poly.entity_id
_entity_poly.type
_entity_poly.pdbx_seq_one_letter_code
_entity_poly.pdbx_strand_id
1 'polypeptide(L)'
;MKKHAEILQLKHAGIIIYMFNYKAGNHNVFKVNKTGFNDCIVPPPNLGLASGNDKIPLKTQGNKWYICGVVGAKRHCADPGMKLAITVQAEAPAPAPTKSSAFQITSSASQLIVAAMVFIAMIVV
;
A
#
# COMPACT_ATOMS: atom_id res chain seq x y z
N MET A 1 -0.23 9.59 13.45
CA MET A 1 -0.80 8.63 12.48
C MET A 1 0.12 8.44 11.32
N LYS A 2 0.32 9.42 10.42
CA LYS A 2 1.18 9.21 9.23
C LYS A 2 2.57 8.59 9.50
N LYS A 3 3.28 9.00 10.56
CA LYS A 3 4.59 8.44 10.95
C LYS A 3 4.56 7.03 11.58
N HIS A 4 3.38 6.57 11.97
CA HIS A 4 3.15 5.34 12.72
C HIS A 4 2.37 4.33 11.91
N ALA A 5 2.16 4.60 10.63
CA ALA A 5 1.20 3.89 9.82
C ALA A 5 1.92 3.50 8.52
N GLU A 6 2.00 2.20 8.26
CA GLU A 6 2.74 1.61 7.16
C GLU A 6 1.82 0.68 6.36
N ILE A 7 2.03 0.62 5.04
CA ILE A 7 1.26 -0.28 4.18
C ILE A 7 1.92 -1.64 4.18
N LEU A 8 1.21 -2.67 4.61
CA LEU A 8 1.62 -4.06 4.42
C LEU A 8 0.93 -4.57 3.15
N GLN A 9 1.65 -4.53 2.04
CA GLN A 9 1.17 -5.01 0.75
C GLN A 9 1.11 -6.55 0.73
N LEU A 10 0.10 -7.14 1.37
CA LEU A 10 -0.32 -8.52 1.12
C LEU A 10 -1.38 -8.50 0.02
N LYS A 11 -0.93 -8.41 -1.24
CA LYS A 11 -1.79 -8.48 -2.44
C LYS A 11 -2.29 -9.90 -2.67
N HIS A 12 -3.04 -10.46 -1.73
CA HIS A 12 -3.84 -11.66 -2.00
C HIS A 12 -5.28 -11.20 -2.22
N ALA A 13 -5.80 -11.41 -3.44
CA ALA A 13 -7.17 -11.05 -3.84
C ALA A 13 -7.53 -9.55 -3.77
N GLY A 14 -6.58 -8.65 -4.03
CA GLY A 14 -6.86 -7.20 -4.18
C GLY A 14 -7.15 -6.43 -2.89
N ILE A 15 -6.91 -7.04 -1.72
CA ILE A 15 -7.12 -6.40 -0.42
C ILE A 15 -5.82 -5.72 0.03
N ILE A 16 -5.87 -4.42 0.30
CA ILE A 16 -4.73 -3.68 0.89
C ILE A 16 -4.85 -3.75 2.41
N ILE A 17 -3.78 -4.14 3.12
CA ILE A 17 -3.72 -4.11 4.58
C ILE A 17 -2.90 -2.90 5.03
N TYR A 18 -3.51 -2.05 5.86
CA TYR A 18 -2.82 -0.93 6.48
C TYR A 18 -2.49 -1.26 7.94
N MET A 19 -1.24 -1.09 8.34
CA MET A 19 -0.77 -1.37 9.69
C MET A 19 -0.55 -0.07 10.45
N PHE A 20 -1.08 0.03 11.67
CA PHE A 20 -0.81 1.13 12.60
C PHE A 20 0.06 0.62 13.75
N ASN A 21 1.34 0.98 13.73
CA ASN A 21 2.35 0.62 14.71
C ASN A 21 2.62 1.78 15.69
N TYR A 22 2.28 1.59 16.95
CA TYR A 22 2.42 2.59 18.01
C TYR A 22 2.52 1.92 19.38
N LYS A 23 3.01 2.64 20.40
CA LYS A 23 3.05 2.09 21.77
C LYS A 23 1.62 1.92 22.31
N ALA A 24 1.22 0.70 22.63
CA ALA A 24 -0.07 0.41 23.26
C ALA A 24 -0.29 1.30 24.51
N GLY A 25 -1.51 1.79 24.69
CA GLY A 25 -1.86 2.75 25.75
C GLY A 25 -1.56 4.21 25.43
N ASN A 26 -0.64 4.52 24.50
CA ASN A 26 -0.36 5.91 24.11
C ASN A 26 -1.24 6.42 22.97
N HIS A 27 -1.70 5.52 22.11
CA HIS A 27 -2.54 5.87 20.97
C HIS A 27 -3.64 4.81 20.78
N ASN A 28 -4.62 5.15 19.97
CA ASN A 28 -5.67 4.27 19.49
C ASN A 28 -6.03 4.68 18.07
N VAL A 29 -6.75 3.81 17.36
CA VAL A 29 -7.20 4.06 16.00
C VAL A 29 -8.72 3.95 15.95
N PHE A 30 -9.38 5.06 15.61
CA PHE A 30 -10.81 5.08 15.31
C PHE A 30 -11.03 5.27 13.83
N LYS A 31 -11.89 4.47 13.23
CA LYS A 31 -12.45 4.74 11.90
C LYS A 31 -13.60 5.73 12.06
N VAL A 32 -13.58 6.80 11.26
CA VAL A 32 -14.58 7.87 11.29
C VAL A 32 -15.05 8.23 9.88
N ASN A 33 -16.07 9.08 9.79
CA ASN A 33 -16.47 9.74 8.54
C ASN A 33 -15.68 11.05 8.35
N LYS A 34 -15.93 11.75 7.23
CA LYS A 34 -15.25 13.01 6.89
C LYS A 34 -15.43 14.09 7.96
N THR A 35 -16.63 14.24 8.52
CA THR A 35 -16.91 15.23 9.58
C THR A 35 -16.15 14.89 10.86
N GLY A 36 -16.23 13.65 11.34
CA GLY A 36 -15.48 13.22 12.51
C GLY A 36 -13.96 13.30 12.35
N PHE A 37 -13.46 13.20 11.13
CA PHE A 37 -12.06 13.43 10.80
C PHE A 37 -11.65 14.91 10.86
N ASN A 38 -12.50 15.80 10.36
CA ASN A 38 -12.25 17.23 10.36
C ASN A 38 -12.30 17.78 11.78
N ASP A 39 -13.36 17.43 12.51
CA ASP A 39 -13.71 17.98 13.81
C ASP A 39 -13.17 17.16 14.98
N CYS A 40 -12.45 16.06 14.69
CA CYS A 40 -11.88 15.15 15.69
C CYS A 40 -12.91 14.59 16.67
N ILE A 41 -14.06 14.16 16.14
CA ILE A 41 -15.15 13.54 16.92
C ILE A 41 -14.74 12.09 17.23
N VAL A 42 -14.56 11.80 18.51
CA VAL A 42 -14.11 10.49 18.99
C VAL A 42 -15.33 9.59 19.23
N PRO A 43 -15.43 8.43 18.54
CA PRO A 43 -16.49 7.46 18.79
C PRO A 43 -16.38 6.80 20.19
N PRO A 44 -17.40 6.05 20.63
CA PRO A 44 -17.34 5.24 21.83
C PRO A 44 -16.11 4.30 21.87
N PRO A 45 -15.46 4.09 23.04
CA PRO A 45 -14.19 3.37 23.14
C PRO A 45 -14.17 1.96 22.54
N ASN A 46 -15.29 1.24 22.57
CA ASN A 46 -15.42 -0.12 22.03
C ASN A 46 -15.33 -0.20 20.50
N LEU A 47 -15.39 0.93 19.80
CA LEU A 47 -15.21 1.01 18.34
C LEU A 47 -13.76 1.29 17.93
N GLY A 48 -12.87 1.52 18.91
CA GLY A 48 -11.47 1.82 18.71
C GLY A 48 -10.61 0.56 18.71
N LEU A 49 -9.48 0.64 18.00
CA LEU A 49 -8.39 -0.33 18.09
C LEU A 49 -7.27 0.28 18.95
N ALA A 50 -6.62 -0.53 19.78
CA ALA A 50 -5.65 -0.06 20.78
C ALA A 50 -4.48 -1.03 21.01
N SER A 51 -4.26 -2.00 20.11
CA SER A 51 -3.26 -3.07 20.33
C SER A 51 -1.81 -2.58 20.23
N GLY A 52 -1.58 -1.48 19.51
CA GLY A 52 -0.24 -0.98 19.17
C GLY A 52 0.30 -1.49 17.84
N ASN A 53 -0.40 -2.42 17.18
CA ASN A 53 -0.03 -3.02 15.90
C ASN A 53 -1.30 -3.43 15.15
N ASP A 54 -2.22 -2.47 14.99
CA ASP A 54 -3.54 -2.71 14.41
C ASP A 54 -3.49 -2.85 12.89
N LYS A 55 -4.03 -3.96 12.38
CA LYS A 55 -4.17 -4.23 10.95
C LYS A 55 -5.59 -3.88 10.48
N ILE A 56 -5.70 -3.01 9.49
CA ILE A 56 -6.98 -2.60 8.92
C ILE A 56 -7.05 -3.00 7.44
N PRO A 57 -7.92 -3.96 7.07
CA PRO A 57 -8.14 -4.31 5.67
C PRO A 57 -8.98 -3.24 4.96
N LEU A 58 -8.46 -2.73 3.85
CA LEU A 58 -9.11 -1.77 2.97
C LEU A 58 -9.74 -2.51 1.79
N LYS A 59 -10.94 -3.04 2.00
CA LYS A 59 -11.64 -3.91 1.03
C LYS A 59 -12.43 -3.16 -0.05
N THR A 60 -12.76 -1.90 0.22
CA THR A 60 -13.68 -1.12 -0.62
C THR A 60 -13.02 0.17 -1.06
N GLN A 61 -13.30 0.57 -2.29
CA GLN A 61 -12.88 1.86 -2.84
C GLN A 61 -13.40 3.05 -2.03
N GLY A 62 -12.85 4.22 -2.32
CA GLY A 62 -13.22 5.50 -1.72
C GLY A 62 -12.37 5.86 -0.51
N ASN A 63 -12.72 7.02 0.06
CA ASN A 63 -11.97 7.60 1.16
C ASN A 63 -12.26 6.87 2.48
N LYS A 64 -11.20 6.68 3.26
CA LYS A 64 -11.22 6.09 4.60
C LYS A 64 -10.50 7.05 5.54
N TRP A 65 -11.11 7.36 6.68
CA TRP A 65 -10.59 8.34 7.62
C TRP A 65 -10.36 7.70 8.98
N TYR A 66 -9.20 8.00 9.56
CA TYR A 66 -8.75 7.46 10.83
C TYR A 66 -8.18 8.56 11.73
N ILE A 67 -8.49 8.49 13.02
CA ILE A 67 -8.04 9.45 14.04
C ILE A 67 -7.52 8.74 15.30
N CYS A 68 -6.75 9.47 16.11
CA CYS A 68 -6.40 9.08 17.47
C CYS A 68 -7.24 9.89 18.44
N GLY A 69 -8.06 9.21 19.24
CA GLY A 69 -8.99 9.81 20.18
C GLY A 69 -8.41 10.07 21.58
N VAL A 70 -7.12 9.84 21.79
CA VAL A 70 -6.48 10.06 23.10
C VAL A 70 -6.48 11.55 23.46
N VAL A 71 -6.96 11.84 24.66
CA VAL A 71 -6.93 13.15 25.30
C VAL A 71 -6.07 13.01 26.55
N GLY A 72 -4.80 13.43 26.44
CA GLY A 72 -3.86 13.49 27.56
C GLY A 72 -3.41 14.94 27.77
N ALA A 73 -2.10 15.18 27.86
CA ALA A 73 -1.53 16.53 27.86
C ALA A 73 -1.89 17.35 26.60
N LYS A 74 -2.23 16.68 25.50
CA LYS A 74 -2.75 17.27 24.27
C LYS A 74 -3.89 16.42 23.70
N ARG A 75 -4.69 17.00 22.81
CA ARG A 75 -5.72 16.29 22.03
C ARG A 75 -5.11 15.74 20.75
N HIS A 76 -4.68 14.48 20.77
CA HIS A 76 -3.85 13.90 19.70
C HIS A 76 -4.40 14.18 18.30
N CYS A 77 -5.70 14.02 18.05
CA CYS A 77 -6.30 14.30 16.74
C CYS A 77 -6.24 15.78 16.33
N ALA A 78 -6.54 16.72 17.22
CA ALA A 78 -6.66 18.15 16.89
C ALA A 78 -5.31 18.86 16.86
N ASP A 79 -4.45 18.56 17.83
CA ASP A 79 -3.07 19.07 17.93
C ASP A 79 -2.22 17.98 18.62
N PRO A 80 -1.31 17.30 17.88
CA PRO A 80 -0.61 17.76 16.67
C PRO A 80 -1.19 17.29 15.33
N GLY A 81 -2.48 16.99 15.21
CA GLY A 81 -3.04 16.53 13.94
C GLY A 81 -2.87 15.02 13.69
N MET A 82 -2.99 14.20 14.75
CA MET A 82 -2.87 12.74 14.67
C MET A 82 -4.08 12.11 13.97
N LYS A 83 -4.12 12.25 12.64
CA LYS A 83 -5.16 11.71 11.77
C LYS A 83 -4.61 11.29 10.41
N LEU A 84 -5.27 10.34 9.75
CA LEU A 84 -4.90 9.81 8.43
C LEU A 84 -6.13 9.65 7.53
N ALA A 85 -6.05 10.19 6.32
CA ALA A 85 -7.00 9.94 5.25
C ALA A 85 -6.33 9.05 4.20
N ILE A 86 -7.03 8.01 3.76
CA ILE A 86 -6.57 7.06 2.75
C ILE A 86 -7.61 7.02 1.62
N THR A 87 -7.17 7.18 0.38
CA THR A 87 -8.03 7.00 -0.79
C THR A 87 -7.72 5.64 -1.41
N VAL A 88 -8.71 4.75 -1.38
CA VAL A 88 -8.61 3.43 -2.00
C VAL A 88 -9.15 3.53 -3.42
N GLN A 89 -8.31 3.30 -4.41
CA GLN A 89 -8.69 3.30 -5.83
C GLN A 89 -9.15 1.91 -6.27
N ALA A 90 -9.85 1.85 -7.40
CA ALA A 90 -10.14 0.60 -8.06
C ALA A 90 -8.83 -0.10 -8.44
N GLU A 91 -8.74 -1.39 -8.17
CA GLU A 91 -7.72 -2.20 -8.81
C GLU A 91 -8.06 -2.25 -10.31
N ALA A 92 -7.09 -1.91 -11.16
CA ALA A 92 -7.26 -2.08 -12.60
C ALA A 92 -7.53 -3.57 -12.88
N PRO A 93 -8.37 -3.91 -13.87
CA PRO A 93 -8.52 -5.29 -14.30
C PRO A 93 -7.13 -5.89 -14.55
N ALA A 94 -6.87 -7.07 -13.99
CA ALA A 94 -5.63 -7.79 -14.29
C ALA A 94 -5.53 -7.93 -15.82
N PRO A 95 -4.35 -7.66 -16.43
CA PRO A 95 -4.18 -7.91 -17.84
C PRO A 95 -4.55 -9.38 -18.10
N ALA A 96 -5.37 -9.61 -19.13
CA ALA A 96 -5.75 -10.96 -19.51
C ALA A 96 -4.49 -11.82 -19.66
N PRO A 97 -4.50 -13.10 -19.25
CA PRO A 97 -3.36 -13.98 -19.46
C PRO A 97 -3.06 -14.00 -20.95
N THR A 98 -1.95 -13.37 -21.35
CA THR A 98 -1.40 -13.53 -22.68
C THR A 98 -1.01 -15.00 -22.77
N LYS A 99 -1.68 -15.75 -23.64
CA LYS A 99 -1.20 -17.07 -24.04
C LYS A 99 0.19 -16.83 -24.63
N SER A 100 1.22 -17.07 -23.83
CA SER A 100 2.60 -17.04 -24.28
C SER A 100 2.75 -18.18 -25.25
N SER A 101 2.64 -17.88 -26.55
CA SER A 101 3.01 -18.81 -27.61
C SER A 101 4.46 -19.17 -27.36
N ALA A 102 4.69 -20.45 -27.07
CA ALA A 102 5.98 -21.02 -26.77
C ALA A 102 6.92 -20.88 -27.97
N PHE A 103 7.58 -19.74 -28.15
CA PHE A 103 8.77 -19.62 -28.96
C PHE A 103 9.43 -18.24 -28.73
N GLN A 104 10.36 -18.14 -27.80
CA GLN A 104 11.60 -17.33 -27.88
C GLN A 104 12.31 -17.43 -26.52
N ILE A 105 12.98 -18.56 -26.28
CA ILE A 105 14.15 -18.53 -25.41
C ILE A 105 15.29 -18.03 -26.28
N THR A 106 15.66 -16.76 -26.16
CA THR A 106 17.04 -16.33 -26.41
C THR A 106 17.44 -15.32 -25.35
N SER A 107 17.84 -15.88 -24.21
CA SER A 107 18.58 -15.20 -23.14
C SER A 107 19.80 -14.46 -23.72
N SER A 108 20.06 -13.28 -23.18
CA SER A 108 21.02 -12.24 -23.59
C SER A 108 22.51 -12.62 -23.54
N ALA A 109 22.89 -13.86 -23.83
CA ALA A 109 24.27 -14.36 -23.72
C ALA A 109 24.89 -14.87 -25.05
N SER A 110 24.20 -14.77 -26.18
CA SER A 110 24.69 -15.35 -27.47
C SER A 110 24.90 -14.33 -28.60
N GLN A 111 24.93 -13.03 -28.32
CA GLN A 111 25.21 -12.00 -29.34
C GLN A 111 26.65 -12.01 -29.89
N LEU A 112 27.54 -12.87 -29.37
CA LEU A 112 28.94 -12.90 -29.82
C LEU A 112 29.21 -13.84 -31.00
N ILE A 113 28.27 -14.71 -31.40
CA ILE A 113 28.54 -15.72 -32.45
C ILE A 113 28.18 -15.23 -33.86
N VAL A 114 27.22 -14.30 -34.01
CA VAL A 114 26.79 -13.83 -35.34
C VAL A 114 27.80 -12.85 -35.97
N ALA A 115 28.64 -12.19 -35.17
CA ALA A 115 29.65 -11.25 -35.66
C ALA A 115 30.83 -11.92 -36.40
N ALA A 116 31.12 -13.21 -36.13
CA ALA A 116 32.25 -13.92 -36.74
C ALA A 116 31.94 -14.48 -38.14
N MET A 117 30.66 -14.72 -38.48
CA MET A 117 30.29 -15.32 -39.78
C MET A 117 30.19 -14.29 -40.91
N VAL A 118 30.12 -12.99 -40.61
CA VAL A 118 30.02 -11.93 -41.63
C VAL A 118 31.39 -11.41 -42.09
N PHE A 119 32.45 -11.58 -41.29
CA PHE A 119 33.80 -11.13 -41.67
C PHE A 119 34.55 -12.08 -42.62
N ILE A 120 34.23 -13.37 -42.64
CA ILE A 120 34.91 -14.34 -43.54
C ILE A 120 34.45 -14.17 -44.99
N ALA A 121 33.22 -13.68 -45.23
CA ALA A 121 32.66 -13.52 -46.57
C ALA A 121 33.14 -12.24 -47.32
N MET A 122 33.77 -11.28 -46.65
CA MET A 122 34.32 -10.07 -47.30
C MET A 122 35.80 -10.18 -47.70
N ILE A 123 36.48 -11.29 -47.39
CA ILE A 123 37.89 -11.52 -47.76
C ILE A 123 38.02 -12.28 -49.08
N VAL A 124 36.92 -12.77 -49.66
CA VAL A 124 36.93 -13.56 -50.90
C VAL A 124 35.97 -13.00 -51.95
N VAL A 125 36.12 -11.72 -52.29
CA VAL A 125 35.69 -11.13 -53.58
C VAL A 125 36.72 -10.08 -54.00
#